data_AF-C2ELF8-F1
#
_entry.id   AF-C2ELF8-F1
#
_cell.length_a   1.000
_cell.length_b   1.000
_cell.length_c   1.000
_cell.angle_alpha   90.00
_cell.angle_beta   90.00
_cell.angle_gamma   90.00
#
_symmetry.space_group_name_H-M   'P 1'
#
loop_
_entity.id
_entity.type
_entity.pdbx_description
1 polymer ?
#
loop_
_entity_poly.entity_id
_entity_poly.type
_entity_poly.pdbx_seq_one_letter_code
_entity_poly.pdbx_strand_id
1 'polypeptide(L)'
;MNWVKIKYFTLALIQRRELIHFLQLPTKGLSRTSQAYYVACDYNSYMRMTKVKLSPKRLEVKIRIPEYPDGMVQLEKNWPNIIDKISRLNFRRYTLSSDKTSDPNYYIIEGTRK
;
A
#
# COMPACT_ATOMS: atom_id res chain seq x y z
N MET A 1 -21.26 8.55 -17.27
CA MET A 1 -20.20 7.80 -16.54
C MET A 1 -20.83 6.52 -15.99
N ASN A 2 -20.27 5.32 -16.26
CA ASN A 2 -20.88 4.03 -15.88
C ASN A 2 -20.84 3.84 -14.35
N TRP A 3 -21.98 3.58 -13.71
CA TRP A 3 -22.12 3.36 -12.25
C TRP A 3 -21.14 2.32 -11.69
N VAL A 4 -20.85 1.27 -12.46
CA VAL A 4 -19.86 0.26 -12.08
C VAL A 4 -18.48 0.88 -11.96
N LYS A 5 -18.06 1.72 -12.92
CA LYS A 5 -16.75 2.39 -12.88
C LYS A 5 -16.63 3.31 -11.66
N ILE A 6 -17.70 4.05 -11.34
CA ILE A 6 -17.73 4.93 -10.16
C ILE A 6 -17.57 4.12 -8.88
N LYS A 7 -18.34 3.02 -8.73
CA LYS A 7 -18.24 2.14 -7.56
C LYS A 7 -16.82 1.64 -7.33
N TYR A 8 -16.17 1.12 -8.37
CA TYR A 8 -14.81 0.58 -8.25
C TYR A 8 -13.75 1.66 -8.01
N PHE A 9 -13.93 2.85 -8.58
CA PHE A 9 -13.08 4.00 -8.29
C PHE A 9 -13.18 4.42 -6.81
N THR A 10 -14.39 4.56 -6.27
CA THR A 10 -14.60 4.88 -4.85
C THR A 10 -14.03 3.81 -3.93
N LEU A 11 -14.23 2.53 -4.25
CA LEU A 11 -13.63 1.43 -3.48
C LEU A 11 -12.10 1.48 -3.50
N ALA A 12 -11.49 1.78 -4.65
CA ALA A 12 -10.04 1.92 -4.76
C ALA A 12 -9.50 3.06 -3.87
N LEU A 13 -10.22 4.20 -3.80
CA LEU A 13 -9.84 5.31 -2.92
C LEU A 13 -9.92 4.93 -1.43
N ILE A 14 -10.99 4.24 -1.01
CA ILE A 14 -11.16 3.76 0.36
C ILE A 14 -10.05 2.77 0.72
N GLN A 15 -9.81 1.77 -0.14
CA GLN A 15 -8.74 0.78 0.06
C GLN A 15 -7.37 1.43 0.12
N ARG A 16 -7.08 2.42 -0.74
CA ARG A 16 -5.83 3.18 -0.70
C ARG A 16 -5.65 3.87 0.64
N ARG A 17 -6.69 4.55 1.15
CA ARG A 17 -6.62 5.23 2.46
C ARG A 17 -6.34 4.26 3.59
N GLU A 18 -7.06 3.14 3.64
CA GLU A 18 -6.84 2.11 4.68
C GLU A 18 -5.46 1.49 4.59
N LEU A 19 -4.97 1.23 3.38
CA LEU A 19 -3.66 0.66 3.16
C LEU A 19 -2.55 1.63 3.57
N ILE A 20 -2.66 2.91 3.22
CA ILE A 20 -1.72 3.95 3.67
C ILE A 20 -1.69 4.01 5.20
N HIS A 21 -2.86 4.02 5.85
CA HIS A 21 -2.92 4.05 7.32
C HIS A 21 -2.29 2.80 7.96
N PHE A 22 -2.46 1.63 7.34
CA PHE A 22 -1.83 0.39 7.79
C PHE A 22 -0.30 0.42 7.65
N LEU A 23 0.21 1.02 6.57
CA LEU A 23 1.64 1.10 6.30
C LEU A 23 2.36 2.11 7.19
N GLN A 24 1.67 3.17 7.63
CA GLN A 24 2.28 4.29 8.33
C GLN A 24 2.96 3.89 9.64
N LEU A 25 4.14 4.48 9.88
CA LEU A 25 4.81 4.43 11.17
C LEU A 25 4.15 5.40 12.16
N PRO A 26 4.07 5.00 13.45
CA PRO A 26 3.50 5.86 14.46
C PRO A 26 4.38 7.07 14.69
N THR A 27 3.80 8.26 14.60
CA THR A 27 4.47 9.53 14.97
C THR A 27 4.00 10.05 16.32
N LYS A 28 2.89 9.52 16.86
CA LYS A 28 2.35 9.90 18.16
C LYS A 28 3.28 9.38 19.26
N GLY A 29 3.67 10.26 20.18
CA GLY A 29 4.57 9.94 21.30
C GLY A 29 6.06 10.11 20.98
N LEU A 30 6.42 10.39 19.73
CA LEU A 30 7.80 10.77 19.38
C LEU A 30 8.01 12.27 19.59
N SER A 31 9.18 12.66 20.09
CA SER A 31 9.57 14.08 20.15
C SER A 31 9.72 14.63 18.74
N ARG A 32 9.13 15.80 18.46
CA ARG A 32 9.16 16.45 17.13
C ARG A 32 10.56 16.84 16.65
N THR A 33 11.54 16.86 17.55
CA THR A 33 12.95 17.14 17.25
C THR A 33 13.79 15.87 17.17
N SER A 34 13.21 14.69 17.42
CA SER A 34 13.94 13.43 17.39
C SER A 34 14.13 12.90 15.97
N GLN A 35 15.27 12.24 15.74
CA GLN A 35 15.54 11.55 14.49
C GLN A 35 14.44 10.54 14.14
N ALA A 36 13.90 9.83 15.15
CA ALA A 36 12.82 8.87 14.97
C ALA A 36 11.53 9.52 14.40
N TYR A 37 11.21 10.75 14.82
CA TYR A 37 10.06 11.48 14.29
C TYR A 37 10.24 11.84 12.81
N TYR A 38 11.43 12.34 12.44
CA TYR A 38 11.73 12.68 11.05
C TYR A 38 11.71 11.44 10.14
N VAL A 39 12.35 10.34 10.56
CA VAL A 39 12.33 9.07 9.83
C VAL A 39 10.89 8.57 9.63
N ALA A 40 10.05 8.63 10.66
CA ALA A 40 8.64 8.23 10.55
C ALA A 40 7.85 9.16 9.61
N CYS A 41 8.08 10.47 9.66
CA CYS A 41 7.44 11.43 8.75
C CYS A 41 7.85 11.18 7.29
N ASP A 42 9.13 10.97 7.04
CA ASP A 42 9.65 10.68 5.70
C ASP A 42 9.06 9.37 5.18
N TYR A 43 9.10 8.29 5.99
CA TYR A 43 8.44 7.02 5.67
C TYR A 43 6.98 7.22 5.26
N ASN A 44 6.23 7.95 6.10
CA ASN A 44 4.83 8.19 5.90
C ASN A 44 4.55 9.02 4.65
N SER A 45 5.48 9.90 4.25
CA SER A 45 5.39 10.65 3.00
C SER A 45 5.48 9.73 1.78
N TYR A 46 6.39 8.76 1.79
CA TYR A 46 6.51 7.75 0.72
C TYR A 46 5.26 6.88 0.63
N MET A 47 4.76 6.39 1.77
CA MET A 47 3.58 5.53 1.79
C MET A 47 2.35 6.20 1.17
N ARG A 48 2.19 7.53 1.31
CA ARG A 48 1.10 8.29 0.67
C ARG A 48 1.09 8.20 -0.85
N MET A 49 2.24 7.92 -1.48
CA MET A 49 2.37 7.74 -2.93
C MET A 49 1.93 6.35 -3.42
N THR A 50 1.54 5.45 -2.51
CA THR A 50 0.94 4.15 -2.83
C THR A 50 -0.32 4.31 -3.66
N LYS A 51 -0.51 3.46 -4.67
CA LYS A 51 -1.63 3.49 -5.59
C LYS A 51 -2.43 2.19 -5.50
N VAL A 52 -3.75 2.32 -5.60
CA VAL A 52 -4.67 1.19 -5.71
C VAL A 52 -5.54 1.42 -6.93
N LYS A 53 -5.60 0.45 -7.83
CA LYS A 53 -6.54 0.39 -8.94
C LYS A 53 -7.38 -0.86 -8.77
N LEU A 54 -8.69 -0.69 -8.89
CA LEU A 54 -9.64 -1.77 -8.76
C LEU A 54 -10.58 -1.77 -9.96
N SER A 55 -10.87 -2.96 -10.45
CA SER A 55 -11.84 -3.22 -11.49
C SER A 55 -12.60 -4.51 -11.17
N PRO A 56 -13.72 -4.82 -11.85
CA PRO A 56 -14.49 -6.03 -11.57
C PRO A 56 -13.73 -7.36 -11.69
N LYS A 57 -12.63 -7.39 -12.45
CA LYS A 57 -11.85 -8.59 -12.76
C LYS A 57 -10.41 -8.54 -12.25
N ARG A 58 -9.87 -7.33 -12.02
CA ARG A 58 -8.46 -7.10 -11.68
C ARG A 58 -8.30 -6.11 -10.53
N LEU A 59 -7.30 -6.37 -9.71
CA LEU A 59 -6.75 -5.49 -8.69
C LEU A 59 -5.28 -5.23 -9.05
N GLU A 60 -4.82 -3.99 -8.92
CA GLU A 60 -3.41 -3.62 -9.00
C GLU A 60 -3.11 -2.66 -7.84
N VAL A 61 -2.18 -3.05 -6.98
CA VAL A 61 -1.69 -2.24 -5.87
C VAL A 61 -0.22 -1.98 -6.09
N LYS A 62 0.18 -0.71 -6.09
CA LYS A 62 1.58 -0.29 -6.17
C LYS A 62 1.99 0.35 -4.86
N ILE A 63 2.80 -0.33 -4.07
CA ILE A 63 3.35 0.16 -2.81
C ILE A 63 4.65 0.91 -3.10
N ARG A 64 4.75 2.18 -2.71
CA ARG A 64 5.96 2.98 -2.95
C ARG A 64 7.13 2.42 -2.14
N ILE A 65 8.29 2.29 -2.78
CA ILE A 65 9.55 1.93 -2.11
C ILE A 65 10.16 3.22 -1.52
N PRO A 66 10.46 3.27 -0.21
CA PRO A 66 11.23 4.37 0.39
C PRO A 66 12.67 4.40 -0.16
N GLU A 67 13.24 5.59 -0.31
CA GLU A 67 14.59 5.76 -0.89
C GLU A 67 15.75 5.49 0.08
N TYR A 68 15.45 5.15 1.34
CA TYR A 68 16.44 4.88 2.36
C TYR A 68 16.39 3.41 2.83
N PRO A 69 17.54 2.80 3.19
CA PRO A 69 17.65 1.36 3.46
C PRO A 69 16.71 0.86 4.56
N ASP A 70 16.61 1.57 5.68
CA ASP A 70 15.79 1.15 6.81
C ASP A 70 14.29 1.06 6.45
N GLY A 71 13.81 1.96 5.58
CA GLY A 71 12.43 1.96 5.11
C GLY A 71 12.15 0.78 4.22
N MET A 72 13.10 0.40 3.36
CA MET A 72 13.01 -0.81 2.55
C MET A 72 12.96 -2.08 3.42
N VAL A 73 13.85 -2.19 4.40
CA VAL A 73 13.90 -3.33 5.33
C VAL A 73 12.59 -3.49 6.09
N GLN A 74 12.01 -2.39 6.57
CA GLN A 74 10.70 -2.42 7.24
C GLN A 74 9.57 -2.87 6.31
N LEU A 75 9.57 -2.38 5.07
CA LEU A 75 8.57 -2.75 4.07
C LEU A 75 8.66 -4.25 3.72
N GLU A 76 9.88 -4.77 3.56
CA GLU A 76 10.13 -6.17 3.24
C GLU A 76 9.76 -7.10 4.39
N LYS A 77 10.13 -6.74 5.62
CA LYS A 77 9.77 -7.49 6.82
C LYS A 77 8.26 -7.60 6.99
N ASN A 78 7.53 -6.53 6.67
CA ASN A 78 6.07 -6.49 6.79
C ASN A 78 5.33 -6.98 5.53
N TRP A 79 6.05 -7.41 4.49
CA TRP A 79 5.47 -7.75 3.20
C TRP A 79 4.34 -8.80 3.25
N PRO A 80 4.46 -9.91 4.01
CA PRO A 80 3.37 -10.88 4.14
C PRO A 80 2.10 -10.26 4.75
N ASN A 81 2.26 -9.38 5.74
CA ASN A 81 1.14 -8.69 6.39
C ASN A 81 0.46 -7.68 5.45
N ILE A 82 1.22 -7.04 4.56
CA ILE A 82 0.71 -6.14 3.53
C ILE A 82 -0.16 -6.92 2.53
N ILE A 83 0.33 -8.07 2.04
CA ILE A 83 -0.44 -8.95 1.14
C ILE A 83 -1.74 -9.40 1.81
N ASP A 84 -1.68 -9.85 3.07
CA ASP A 84 -2.86 -10.27 3.81
C ASP A 84 -3.86 -9.10 4.03
N LYS A 85 -3.39 -7.91 4.38
CA LYS A 85 -4.25 -6.71 4.49
C LYS A 85 -4.95 -6.42 3.17
N ILE A 86 -4.25 -6.46 2.04
CA ILE A 86 -4.83 -6.25 0.70
C ILE A 86 -5.86 -7.34 0.37
N SER A 87 -5.57 -8.59 0.71
CA SER A 87 -6.51 -9.71 0.55
C SER A 87 -7.79 -9.47 1.36
N ARG A 88 -7.68 -9.07 2.63
CA ARG A 88 -8.83 -8.75 3.50
C ARG A 88 -9.63 -7.55 3.01
N LEU A 89 -8.98 -6.47 2.57
CA LEU A 89 -9.61 -5.29 1.97
C LEU A 89 -10.48 -5.63 0.75
N ASN A 90 -10.19 -6.75 0.10
CA ASN A 90 -10.91 -7.24 -1.06
C ASN A 90 -11.76 -8.48 -0.77
N PHE A 91 -12.06 -8.76 0.51
CA PHE A 91 -12.84 -9.93 0.95
C PHE A 91 -12.32 -11.25 0.39
N ARG A 92 -11.00 -11.35 0.16
CA ARG A 92 -10.30 -12.53 -0.40
C ARG A 92 -10.82 -12.98 -1.78
N ARG A 93 -11.47 -12.06 -2.52
CA ARG A 93 -12.08 -12.31 -3.85
C ARG A 93 -11.09 -12.39 -5.01
N TYR A 94 -9.84 -12.01 -4.77
CA TYR A 94 -8.77 -12.08 -5.77
C TYR A 94 -7.71 -13.09 -5.33
N THR A 95 -7.17 -13.82 -6.29
CA THR A 95 -5.89 -14.51 -6.15
C THR A 95 -4.80 -13.48 -6.38
N LEU A 96 -3.93 -13.30 -5.38
CA LEU A 96 -2.91 -12.26 -5.40
C LEU A 96 -1.57 -12.84 -5.85
N SER A 97 -0.86 -12.11 -6.69
CA SER A 97 0.56 -12.29 -7.01
C SER A 97 1.33 -11.03 -6.59
N SER A 98 2.59 -11.20 -6.23
CA SER A 98 3.47 -10.11 -5.82
C SER A 98 4.70 -10.10 -6.71
N ASP A 99 5.07 -8.92 -7.18
CA ASP A 99 6.27 -8.67 -7.94
C ASP A 99 7.02 -7.46 -7.35
N LYS A 100 8.28 -7.69 -6.98
CA LYS A 100 9.17 -6.67 -6.41
C LYS A 100 10.21 -6.16 -7.41
N THR A 101 10.23 -6.71 -8.62
CA THR A 101 11.32 -6.56 -9.59
C THR A 101 10.95 -5.72 -10.81
N SER A 102 9.66 -5.55 -11.10
CA SER A 102 9.21 -4.86 -12.31
C SER A 102 9.33 -3.33 -12.29
N ASP A 103 9.36 -2.69 -11.12
CA ASP A 103 9.36 -1.24 -11.00
C ASP A 103 10.35 -0.79 -9.91
N PRO A 104 11.37 0.03 -10.23
CA PRO A 104 12.39 0.46 -9.27
C PRO A 104 11.82 1.35 -8.16
N ASN A 105 10.61 1.86 -8.35
CA ASN A 105 9.94 2.78 -7.44
C ASN A 105 8.80 2.11 -6.65
N TYR A 106 8.34 0.93 -7.06
CA TYR A 106 7.14 0.31 -6.52
C TYR A 106 7.26 -1.20 -6.40
N TYR A 107 6.81 -1.75 -5.28
CA TYR A 107 6.43 -3.14 -5.20
C TYR A 107 4.98 -3.28 -5.67
N ILE A 108 4.74 -4.24 -6.58
CA ILE A 108 3.46 -4.41 -7.25
C ILE A 108 2.78 -5.68 -6.72
N ILE A 109 1.51 -5.56 -6.37
CA ILE A 109 0.64 -6.69 -6.06
C ILE A 109 -0.50 -6.65 -7.07
N GLU A 110 -0.59 -7.71 -7.86
CA GLU A 110 -1.67 -7.90 -8.82
C GLU A 110 -2.66 -8.92 -8.27
N GLY A 111 -3.93 -8.75 -8.63
CA GLY A 111 -4.99 -9.66 -8.23
C GLY A 111 -5.90 -9.99 -9.40
N THR A 112 -6.14 -11.27 -9.64
CA THR A 112 -7.16 -11.73 -10.59
C THR A 112 -8.33 -12.33 -9.84
N ARG A 113 -9.55 -12.01 -10.26
CA ARG A 113 -10.76 -12.49 -9.60
C ARG A 113 -10.84 -14.02 -9.64
N LYS A 114 -11.16 -14.62 -8.50
CA LYS A 114 -11.46 -16.05 -8.36
C LYS A 114 -12.81 -16.40 -8.96
#